data_AF-A0AA88YCX3-F1
#
_entry.id   AF-A0AA88YCX3-F1
#
_cell.length_a   1.000
_cell.length_b   1.000
_cell.length_c   1.000
_cell.angle_alpha   90.00
_cell.angle_beta   90.00
_cell.angle_gamma   90.00
#
_symmetry.space_group_name_H-M   'P 1'
#
loop_
_entity.id
_entity.type
_entity.pdbx_description
1 polymer ?
#
loop_
_entity_poly.entity_id
_entity_poly.type
_entity_poly.pdbx_seq_one_letter_code
_entity_poly.pdbx_strand_id
1 'polypeptide(L)'
;MKWASGECKRQGLHDTGTNRRYVLGDALYQIRIPTMSMEAYSQVAVKSGVLTDSEQLAIFKHLASGSVEPVQNFVTKPRKGKQIYYNHRV
;
A
#
# COMPACT_ATOMS: atom_id res chain seq x y z
N MET A 1 3.64 6.91 4.17
CA MET A 1 4.82 7.09 3.29
C MET A 1 6.03 7.79 3.96
N LYS A 2 6.01 8.07 5.28
CA LYS A 2 7.11 8.78 5.97
C LYS A 2 8.45 8.02 5.94
N TRP A 3 8.40 6.68 6.04
CA TRP A 3 9.62 5.84 5.98
C TRP A 3 10.36 5.99 4.65
N ALA A 4 9.66 5.89 3.51
CA ALA A 4 10.28 6.02 2.19
C ALA A 4 10.93 7.41 1.98
N SER A 5 10.29 8.49 2.45
CA SER A 5 10.87 9.84 2.42
C SER A 5 12.15 9.95 3.28
N GLY A 6 12.14 9.37 4.48
CA GLY A 6 13.32 9.31 5.34
C GLY A 6 14.46 8.48 4.73
N GLU A 7 14.12 7.37 4.08
CA GLU A 7 15.07 6.49 3.42
C GLU A 7 15.70 7.13 2.19
N CYS A 8 14.93 7.87 1.37
CA CYS A 8 15.48 8.70 0.30
C CYS A 8 16.52 9.67 0.83
N LYS A 9 16.21 10.41 1.91
CA LYS A 9 17.16 11.35 2.53
C LYS A 9 18.41 10.65 3.06
N ARG A 10 18.26 9.48 3.68
CA ARG A 10 19.38 8.68 4.20
C ARG A 10 20.33 8.24 3.08
N GLN A 11 19.80 7.94 1.90
CA GLN A 11 20.57 7.57 0.71
C GLN A 11 21.05 8.79 -0.11
N GLY A 12 20.77 10.02 0.31
CA GLY A 12 21.13 11.24 -0.43
C GLY A 12 20.27 11.47 -1.70
N LEU A 13 19.12 10.81 -1.80
CA LEU A 13 18.19 10.93 -2.92
C LEU A 13 17.14 12.02 -2.65
N HIS A 14 16.73 12.72 -3.71
CA HIS A 14 15.62 13.66 -3.63
C HIS A 14 14.29 12.92 -3.38
N ASP A 15 13.38 13.50 -2.60
CA ASP A 15 12.10 12.87 -2.21
C ASP A 15 11.06 12.95 -3.35
N THR A 16 11.34 12.24 -4.44
CA THR A 16 10.42 12.09 -5.58
C THR A 16 9.62 10.80 -5.48
N GLY A 17 8.50 10.72 -6.22
CA GLY A 17 7.72 9.48 -6.33
C GLY A 17 8.56 8.29 -6.81
N THR A 18 9.37 8.51 -7.85
CA THR A 18 10.28 7.51 -8.42
C THR A 18 11.31 7.03 -7.41
N ASN A 19 11.95 7.93 -6.67
CA ASN A 19 12.95 7.54 -5.67
C ASN A 19 12.30 6.84 -4.48
N ARG A 20 11.12 7.28 -4.05
CA ARG A 20 10.34 6.57 -3.02
C ARG A 20 9.97 5.15 -3.46
N ARG A 21 9.63 4.95 -4.74
CA ARG A 21 9.40 3.63 -5.33
C ARG A 21 10.67 2.80 -5.33
N TYR A 22 11.80 3.40 -5.73
CA TYR A 22 13.10 2.75 -5.74
C TYR A 22 13.52 2.24 -4.35
N VAL A 23 13.44 3.08 -3.32
CA VAL A 23 13.82 2.68 -1.95
C VAL A 23 12.84 1.68 -1.31
N LEU A 24 11.58 1.65 -1.77
CA LEU A 24 10.60 0.65 -1.32
C LEU A 24 10.82 -0.71 -1.99
N GLY A 25 11.24 -0.73 -3.26
CA GLY A 25 11.44 -1.96 -4.03
C GLY A 25 10.24 -2.91 -3.91
N ASP A 26 10.53 -4.19 -3.64
CA ASP A 26 9.50 -5.24 -3.51
C ASP A 26 8.57 -5.06 -2.30
N ALA A 27 8.99 -4.28 -1.30
CA ALA A 27 8.16 -4.02 -0.13
C ALA A 27 6.92 -3.19 -0.48
N LEU A 28 6.93 -2.44 -1.60
CA LEU A 28 5.75 -1.71 -2.09
C LEU A 28 4.55 -2.64 -2.29
N TYR A 29 4.79 -3.82 -2.86
CA TYR A 29 3.78 -4.83 -3.19
C TYR A 29 3.20 -5.52 -1.95
N GLN A 30 3.93 -5.48 -0.82
CA GLN A 30 3.46 -5.97 0.48
C GLN A 30 2.53 -4.97 1.19
N ILE A 31 2.52 -3.71 0.76
CA ILE A 31 1.60 -2.70 1.29
C ILE A 31 0.20 -3.02 0.76
N ARG A 32 -0.75 -3.16 1.68
CA ARG A 32 -2.16 -3.44 1.37
C ARG A 32 -2.89 -2.20 0.87
N ILE A 33 -2.42 -1.65 -0.25
CA ILE A 33 -3.01 -0.48 -0.87
C ILE A 33 -4.46 -0.74 -1.31
N PRO A 34 -4.78 -1.89 -1.93
CA PRO A 34 -6.16 -2.18 -2.35
C PRO A 34 -7.16 -2.38 -1.21
N THR A 35 -6.70 -2.55 0.04
CA THR A 35 -7.59 -2.75 1.20
C THR A 35 -7.82 -1.49 2.01
N MET A 36 -7.32 -0.33 1.56
CA MET A 36 -7.56 0.95 2.23
C MET A 36 -8.83 1.63 1.69
N SER A 37 -9.32 2.67 2.36
CA SER A 37 -10.47 3.44 1.85
C SER A 37 -10.09 4.23 0.58
N MET A 38 -11.07 4.50 -0.29
CA MET A 38 -10.88 5.33 -1.49
C MET A 38 -10.25 6.70 -1.17
N GLU A 39 -10.63 7.30 -0.04
CA GLU A 39 -10.08 8.57 0.42
C GLU A 39 -8.60 8.44 0.80
N ALA A 40 -8.24 7.44 1.61
CA ALA A 40 -6.85 7.18 1.99
C ALA A 40 -5.98 6.85 0.77
N TYR A 41 -6.52 6.11 -0.19
CA TYR A 41 -5.85 5.80 -1.45
C TYR A 41 -5.48 7.08 -2.21
N SER A 42 -6.44 7.99 -2.36
CA SER A 42 -6.26 9.26 -3.07
C SER A 42 -5.27 10.18 -2.35
N GLN A 43 -5.36 10.29 -1.02
CA GLN A 43 -4.52 11.20 -0.23
C GLN A 43 -3.11 10.67 0.03
N VAL A 44 -2.93 9.36 0.16
CA VAL A 44 -1.64 8.76 0.56
C VAL A 44 -0.95 8.08 -0.61
N ALA A 45 -1.62 7.17 -1.32
CA ALA A 45 -0.98 6.36 -2.35
C ALA A 45 -0.77 7.16 -3.65
N VAL A 46 -1.81 7.82 -4.15
CA VAL A 46 -1.75 8.61 -5.39
C VAL A 46 -0.82 9.82 -5.23
N LYS A 47 -1.04 10.66 -4.20
CA LYS A 47 -0.20 11.84 -3.94
C LYS A 47 1.26 11.52 -3.67
N SER A 48 1.58 10.32 -3.21
CA SER A 48 2.98 9.91 -3.03
C SER A 48 3.70 9.61 -4.35
N GLY A 49 2.99 9.49 -5.47
CA GLY A 49 3.59 9.28 -6.79
C GLY A 49 4.42 8.01 -6.90
N VAL A 50 4.23 7.04 -5.99
CA VAL A 50 4.98 5.77 -6.04
C VAL A 50 4.32 4.71 -6.90
N LEU A 51 3.05 4.87 -7.22
CA LEU A 51 2.30 3.97 -8.10
C LEU A 51 2.41 4.47 -9.54
N THR A 52 2.49 3.55 -10.50
CA THR A 52 2.37 3.90 -11.92
C THR A 52 0.92 4.18 -12.29
N ASP A 53 0.67 4.90 -13.38
CA ASP A 53 -0.69 5.21 -13.84
C ASP A 53 -1.53 3.95 -14.07
N SER A 54 -0.91 2.88 -14.58
CA SER A 54 -1.57 1.58 -14.77
C SER A 54 -1.96 0.92 -13.45
N GLU A 55 -1.07 0.95 -12.45
CA GLU A 55 -1.36 0.44 -11.10
C GLU A 55 -2.42 1.28 -10.40
N GLN A 56 -2.36 2.60 -10.55
CA GLN A 56 -3.36 3.51 -10.00
C GLN A 56 -4.75 3.22 -10.55
N LEU A 57 -4.86 3.05 -11.87
CA LEU A 57 -6.13 2.73 -12.50
C LEU A 57 -6.66 1.36 -12.07
N ALA A 58 -5.77 0.35 -11.96
CA ALA A 58 -6.15 -0.98 -11.51
C ALA A 58 -6.67 -0.97 -10.06
N ILE A 59 -5.98 -0.27 -9.15
CA ILE A 59 -6.39 -0.15 -7.75
C ILE A 59 -7.68 0.65 -7.62
N PHE A 60 -7.81 1.74 -8.38
CA PHE A 60 -9.04 2.54 -8.40
C PHE A 60 -10.25 1.70 -8.84
N LYS A 61 -10.11 0.92 -9.92
CA LYS A 61 -11.15 -0.01 -10.38
C LYS A 61 -11.53 -1.00 -9.27
N HIS A 62 -10.55 -1.62 -8.62
CA HIS A 62 -10.78 -2.56 -7.52
C HIS A 62 -11.56 -1.93 -6.35
N LEU A 63 -11.17 -0.71 -5.94
CA LEU A 63 -11.85 0.02 -4.86
C LEU A 63 -13.26 0.48 -5.25
N ALA A 64 -13.49 0.83 -6.52
CA ALA A 64 -14.76 1.32 -7.02
C ALA A 64 -15.77 0.21 -7.32
N SER A 65 -15.32 -0.93 -7.85
CA SER A 65 -16.20 -2.04 -8.23
C SER A 65 -16.48 -3.02 -7.09
N GLY A 66 -15.70 -2.97 -6.01
CA GLY A 66 -15.75 -3.96 -4.93
C GLY A 66 -15.37 -5.38 -5.39
N SER A 67 -14.81 -5.52 -6.59
CA SER A 67 -14.45 -6.80 -7.18
C SER A 67 -13.23 -7.38 -6.49
N VAL A 68 -13.23 -8.70 -6.26
CA VAL A 68 -12.07 -9.43 -5.69
C VAL A 68 -10.96 -9.68 -6.73
N GLU A 69 -11.15 -9.17 -7.96
CA GLU A 69 -10.17 -9.21 -9.05
C GLU A 69 -8.80 -8.78 -8.51
N PRO A 70 -7.79 -9.67 -8.55
CA PRO A 70 -6.52 -9.40 -7.93
C PRO A 70 -5.84 -8.24 -8.67
N VAL A 71 -5.65 -7.12 -7.97
CA VAL A 71 -4.72 -6.09 -8.43
C VAL A 71 -3.36 -6.74 -8.50
N GLN A 72 -2.82 -6.88 -9.71
CA GLN A 72 -1.59 -7.60 -9.98
C GLN A 72 -0.49 -7.16 -9.00
N ASN A 73 0.15 -8.13 -8.35
CA ASN A 73 1.24 -7.98 -7.36
C ASN A 73 0.87 -7.32 -6.01
N PHE A 74 -0.33 -6.78 -5.80
CA PHE A 74 -0.69 -6.19 -4.50
C PHE A 74 -1.46 -7.14 -3.60
N VAL A 75 -1.17 -7.08 -2.30
CA VAL A 75 -1.93 -7.85 -1.30
C VAL A 75 -3.34 -7.27 -1.14
N THR A 76 -4.34 -8.03 -1.58
CA THR A 76 -5.78 -7.69 -1.48
C THR A 76 -6.46 -8.26 -0.24
N LYS A 77 -5.78 -9.13 0.53
CA LYS A 77 -6.34 -9.75 1.73
C LYS A 77 -6.21 -8.84 2.96
N PRO A 78 -7.31 -8.53 3.67
CA PRO A 78 -7.24 -7.83 4.96
C PRO A 78 -6.35 -8.57 5.96
N ARG A 79 -5.80 -7.84 6.95
CA ARG A 79 -5.07 -8.48 8.04
C ARG A 79 -6.05 -9.36 8.84
N LYS A 80 -5.69 -10.62 9.10
CA LYS A 80 -6.39 -11.40 10.12
C LYS A 80 -6.14 -10.73 11.46
N GLY A 81 -7.20 -10.33 12.15
CA GLY A 81 -7.12 -9.77 13.50
C GLY A 81 -6.49 -10.77 14.48
N LYS A 82 -6.02 -10.27 15.63
CA LYS A 82 -5.49 -11.13 16.69
C LYS A 82 -6.61 -12.05 17.18
N GLN A 83 -6.44 -13.35 17.03
CA GLN A 83 -7.40 -14.34 17.52
C GLN A 83 -7.38 -14.27 19.06
N ILE A 84 -8.48 -13.82 19.66
CA ILE A 84 -8.60 -13.73 21.12
C ILE A 84 -8.78 -15.17 21.61
N TYR A 85 -7.75 -15.74 22.23
CA TYR A 85 -7.88 -16.99 22.96
C TYR A 85 -8.46 -16.67 24.34
N TYR A 86 -9.73 -17.02 24.56
CA TYR A 86 -10.29 -17.05 25.91
C TYR A 86 -9.69 -18.25 26.63
N ASN A 87 -8.70 -18.00 27.51
CA ASN A 87 -8.25 -19.01 28.45
C ASN A 87 -9.37 -19.24 29.46
N HIS A 88 -10.18 -20.28 29.26
CA HIS A 88 -11.01 -20.83 30.32
C HIS A 88 -10.08 -21.44 31.37
N ARG A 89 -9.74 -20.66 32.41
CA ARG A 89 -9.26 -21.24 33.67
C ARG A 89 -10.48 -21.75 34.43
N VAL A 90 -10.56 -23.08 34.46
CA VAL A 90 -11.12 -23.98 35.50
C VAL A 90 -12.13 -23.39 36.47
#